data_AF-A0A7Z9H6B9-F1
#
_entry.id   AF-A0A7Z9H6B9-F1
#
_cell.length_a   1.000
_cell.length_b   1.000
_cell.length_c   1.000
_cell.angle_alpha   90.00
_cell.angle_beta   90.00
_cell.angle_gamma   90.00
#
_symmetry.space_group_name_H-M   'P 1'
#
loop_
_entity.id
_entity.type
_entity.pdbx_description
1 polymer ?
#
loop_
_entity_poly.entity_id
_entity_poly.type
_entity_poly.pdbx_seq_one_letter_code
_entity_poly.pdbx_strand_id
1 'polypeptide(L)'
;MEQRRTRSRMGSRRKVPMGSRRKVPMGSRRRIPPETGADRFGKGGHLVTAFDTRALGSWEQNVASLAGMLVHEVKNPLSTLSISTQLLLEDSTEPESPRQQRARRRLEVMRGEIARIEQIVDSFLHYTRLQVVEDGEVDLDRLLQELLSDNSEGLEQKGIRFHFQPNKGQVPIAGDAGLLRQAFLNLLRNAEQAMPEGGELIVRCRQEDGAEGALAVVELTDTGVGIPAEQLPRIFRPYFSSKEGGTGLGLPTTLQIVRLHGGNIRVESEAGQGSRFIVELPVVKGGVKGER
;
A
#
# COMPACT_ATOMS: atom_id res chain seq x y z
N MET A 1 -44.31 -33.11 61.66
CA MET A 1 -42.96 -32.76 62.16
C MET A 1 -41.97 -33.46 61.26
N GLU A 2 -40.98 -32.89 60.59
CA GLU A 2 -40.46 -31.53 60.52
C GLU A 2 -39.41 -31.53 59.38
N GLN A 3 -39.68 -30.72 58.35
CA GLN A 3 -38.72 -29.90 57.57
C GLN A 3 -37.46 -30.49 56.88
N ARG A 4 -37.53 -30.42 55.53
CA ARG A 4 -36.56 -29.86 54.54
C ARG A 4 -35.06 -29.74 54.87
N ARG A 5 -34.23 -30.22 53.92
CA ARG A 5 -33.10 -29.51 53.24
C ARG A 5 -32.51 -30.42 52.13
N THR A 6 -32.95 -30.33 50.88
CA THR A 6 -32.33 -29.59 49.75
C THR A 6 -30.79 -29.59 49.69
N ARG A 7 -30.20 -30.23 48.66
CA ARG A 7 -29.36 -29.56 47.64
C ARG A 7 -29.02 -30.47 46.46
N SER A 8 -29.44 -30.00 45.29
CA SER A 8 -29.27 -30.55 43.96
C SER A 8 -27.83 -30.33 43.45
N ARG A 9 -27.32 -31.30 42.71
CA ARG A 9 -26.06 -31.27 41.96
C ARG A 9 -26.11 -30.17 40.90
N MET A 10 -25.24 -29.17 41.04
CA MET A 10 -25.08 -28.09 40.08
C MET A 10 -23.75 -28.27 39.35
N GLY A 11 -23.82 -28.25 38.02
CA GLY A 11 -22.76 -28.62 37.10
C GLY A 11 -21.49 -27.77 37.21
N SER A 12 -20.38 -28.47 37.00
CA SER A 12 -19.04 -27.96 36.74
C SER A 12 -19.03 -26.95 35.59
N ARG A 13 -19.05 -25.65 35.91
CA ARG A 13 -18.62 -24.59 34.98
C ARG A 13 -17.10 -24.52 35.00
N ARG A 14 -16.46 -25.10 33.99
CA ARG A 14 -15.04 -24.84 33.68
C ARG A 14 -14.89 -23.35 33.35
N LYS A 15 -14.12 -22.64 34.17
CA LYS A 15 -13.63 -21.29 33.89
C LYS A 15 -12.70 -21.37 32.68
N VAL A 16 -13.07 -20.72 31.59
CA VAL A 16 -12.17 -20.40 30.48
C VAL A 16 -11.17 -19.34 31.00
N PRO A 17 -9.84 -19.52 30.86
CA PRO A 17 -8.90 -18.48 31.26
C PRO A 17 -9.07 -17.29 30.32
N MET A 18 -9.26 -16.10 30.89
CA MET A 18 -9.12 -14.84 30.15
C MET A 18 -7.72 -14.79 29.56
N GLY A 19 -7.65 -14.87 28.23
CA GLY A 19 -6.43 -14.62 27.47
C GLY A 19 -5.89 -13.24 27.83
N SER A 20 -4.65 -13.22 28.29
CA SER A 20 -3.86 -12.02 28.52
C SER A 20 -3.90 -11.16 27.26
N ARG A 21 -4.56 -9.99 27.34
CA ARG A 21 -4.36 -8.92 26.35
C ARG A 21 -2.87 -8.59 26.35
N ARG A 22 -2.14 -9.03 25.34
CA ARG A 22 -0.79 -8.56 25.06
C ARG A 22 -0.90 -7.06 24.84
N LYS A 23 -0.44 -6.28 25.81
CA LYS A 23 -0.20 -4.85 25.66
C LYS A 23 0.84 -4.71 24.55
N VAL A 24 0.44 -4.10 23.44
CA VAL A 24 1.38 -3.54 22.47
C VAL A 24 2.26 -2.55 23.24
N PRO A 25 3.60 -2.62 23.16
CA PRO A 25 4.42 -1.59 23.76
C PRO A 25 4.13 -0.30 23.01
N MET A 26 3.58 0.70 23.70
CA MET A 26 3.62 2.08 23.20
C MET A 26 5.08 2.41 22.95
N GLY A 27 5.44 2.54 21.67
CA GLY A 27 6.74 3.01 21.25
C GLY A 27 7.08 4.26 22.05
N SER A 28 8.20 4.19 22.77
CA SER A 28 8.74 5.31 23.54
C SER A 28 8.70 6.57 22.67
N ARG A 29 8.14 7.66 23.20
CA ARG A 29 8.36 9.02 22.68
C ARG A 29 9.85 9.35 22.77
N ARG A 30 10.68 8.75 21.90
CA ARG A 30 12.06 9.15 21.70
C ARG A 30 12.02 10.41 20.87
N ARG A 31 12.62 11.48 21.39
CA ARG A 31 12.91 12.69 20.62
C ARG A 31 13.67 12.26 19.36
N ILE A 32 13.15 12.67 18.22
CA ILE A 32 13.79 12.58 16.91
C ILE A 32 15.10 13.40 17.00
N PRO A 33 16.28 12.82 16.69
CA PRO A 33 17.50 13.60 16.54
C PRO A 33 17.32 14.67 15.45
N PRO A 34 17.87 15.89 15.59
CA PRO A 34 17.69 16.99 14.62
C PRO A 34 18.31 16.74 13.23
N GLU A 35 18.81 15.53 12.96
CA GLU A 35 19.44 15.13 11.69
C GLU A 35 18.66 14.02 10.96
N THR A 36 17.35 13.86 11.25
CA THR A 36 16.52 12.92 10.48
C THR A 36 16.23 13.41 9.07
N GLY A 37 16.03 12.49 8.12
CA GLY A 37 15.79 12.79 6.70
C GLY A 37 14.70 13.84 6.44
N ALA A 38 13.73 14.01 7.35
CA ALA A 38 12.70 15.04 7.24
C ALA A 38 13.23 16.49 7.32
N ASP A 39 14.31 16.74 8.06
CA ASP A 39 14.93 18.08 8.14
C ASP A 39 15.77 18.39 6.89
N ARG A 40 16.20 17.37 6.12
CA ARG A 40 16.80 17.57 4.77
C ARG A 40 15.81 18.15 3.76
N PHE A 41 14.51 17.95 3.98
CA PHE A 41 13.43 18.50 3.13
C PHE A 41 12.80 19.78 3.73
N GLY A 42 13.28 20.28 4.88
CA GLY A 42 12.64 21.33 5.67
C GLY A 42 13.50 22.58 5.90
N LYS A 43 13.19 23.66 5.17
CA LYS A 43 13.61 25.05 5.42
C LYS A 43 15.12 25.34 5.42
N GLY A 44 15.81 25.03 4.32
CA GLY A 44 17.10 25.65 4.02
C GLY A 44 18.00 24.81 3.15
N GLY A 45 18.02 25.10 1.84
CA GLY A 45 19.14 24.80 0.96
C GLY A 45 19.30 23.34 0.53
N HIS A 46 19.03 23.11 -0.76
CA HIS A 46 19.38 21.94 -1.56
C HIS A 46 18.49 20.70 -1.41
N LEU A 47 17.40 20.70 -2.18
CA LEU A 47 17.14 19.77 -3.30
C LEU A 47 15.71 20.06 -3.82
N VAL A 48 15.39 20.00 -5.11
CA VAL A 48 14.76 18.82 -5.73
C VAL A 48 14.17 19.23 -7.10
N THR A 49 14.18 18.33 -8.09
CA THR A 49 13.26 18.43 -9.24
C THR A 49 11.85 17.99 -8.82
N ALA A 50 10.88 18.90 -8.81
CA ALA A 50 9.51 18.59 -8.42
C ALA A 50 8.64 18.28 -9.65
N PHE A 51 7.73 17.32 -9.52
CA PHE A 51 6.74 17.03 -10.56
C PHE A 51 5.32 16.98 -9.99
N ASP A 52 4.45 17.84 -10.53
CA ASP A 52 3.03 17.94 -10.19
C ASP A 52 2.18 17.21 -11.25
N THR A 53 1.30 16.31 -10.79
CA THR A 53 0.46 15.50 -11.68
C THR A 53 -0.77 16.23 -12.22
N ARG A 54 -1.04 17.47 -11.80
CA ARG A 54 -2.09 18.34 -12.40
C ARG A 54 -1.92 18.53 -13.91
N ALA A 55 -0.69 18.43 -14.42
CA ALA A 55 -0.38 18.57 -15.85
C ALA A 55 -0.65 17.31 -16.70
N LEU A 56 -0.99 16.17 -16.11
CA LEU A 56 -1.26 14.93 -16.85
C LEU A 56 -2.71 14.91 -17.36
N GLY A 57 -2.90 14.88 -18.69
CA GLY A 57 -4.24 14.79 -19.34
C GLY A 57 -4.97 13.45 -19.16
N SER A 58 -6.25 13.41 -19.56
CA SER A 58 -7.18 12.27 -19.35
C SER A 58 -7.06 11.18 -20.43
N TRP A 59 -6.19 10.18 -20.22
CA TRP A 59 -6.07 8.99 -21.09
C TRP A 59 -7.01 7.83 -20.68
N GLU A 60 -7.88 8.07 -19.70
CA GLU A 60 -8.40 7.05 -18.77
C GLU A 60 -9.61 6.25 -19.29
N GLN A 61 -10.40 6.77 -20.24
CA GLN A 61 -11.74 6.22 -20.50
C GLN A 61 -11.80 5.10 -21.57
N ASN A 62 -10.90 5.11 -22.57
CA ASN A 62 -10.97 4.13 -23.68
C ASN A 62 -10.27 2.79 -23.38
N VAL A 63 -9.32 2.78 -22.44
CA VAL A 63 -8.57 1.56 -22.09
C VAL A 63 -9.38 0.68 -21.12
N ALA A 64 -10.19 1.29 -20.26
CA ALA A 64 -10.83 0.59 -19.15
C ALA A 64 -11.88 -0.45 -19.57
N SER A 65 -12.71 -0.15 -20.57
CA SER A 65 -13.77 -1.05 -21.04
C SER A 65 -13.23 -2.23 -21.86
N LEU A 66 -12.24 -1.98 -22.73
CA LEU A 66 -11.58 -3.02 -23.53
C LEU A 66 -10.71 -3.95 -22.67
N ALA A 67 -10.09 -3.40 -21.62
CA ALA A 67 -9.28 -4.14 -20.68
C ALA A 67 -10.05 -5.22 -19.91
N GLY A 68 -11.27 -4.92 -19.45
CA GLY A 68 -12.04 -5.84 -18.62
C GLY A 68 -12.36 -7.16 -19.33
N MET A 69 -12.71 -7.10 -20.61
CA MET A 69 -13.06 -8.27 -21.43
C MET A 69 -11.81 -9.09 -21.80
N LEU A 70 -10.75 -8.42 -22.26
CA LEU A 70 -9.46 -9.05 -22.61
C LEU A 70 -8.85 -9.81 -21.43
N VAL A 71 -9.02 -9.30 -20.21
CA VAL A 71 -8.45 -9.96 -19.04
C VAL A 71 -9.19 -11.26 -18.71
N HIS A 72 -10.52 -11.31 -18.78
CA HIS A 72 -11.23 -12.57 -18.55
C HIS A 72 -10.78 -13.65 -19.54
N GLU A 73 -10.44 -13.26 -20.77
CA GLU A 73 -9.90 -14.16 -21.79
C GLU A 73 -8.44 -14.56 -21.56
N VAL A 74 -7.61 -13.70 -20.93
CA VAL A 74 -6.20 -14.01 -20.60
C VAL A 74 -6.06 -14.81 -19.31
N LYS A 75 -6.91 -14.57 -18.30
CA LYS A 75 -6.86 -15.27 -17.01
C LYS A 75 -7.15 -16.76 -17.17
N ASN A 76 -8.08 -17.12 -18.04
CA ASN A 76 -8.48 -18.50 -18.29
C ASN A 76 -7.35 -19.43 -18.79
N PRO A 77 -6.60 -19.09 -19.87
CA PRO A 77 -5.47 -19.89 -20.32
C PRO A 77 -4.33 -19.89 -19.29
N LEU A 78 -4.09 -18.80 -18.55
CA LEU A 78 -3.07 -18.76 -17.49
C LEU A 78 -3.40 -19.72 -16.35
N SER A 79 -4.63 -19.73 -15.86
CA SER A 79 -5.06 -20.66 -14.82
C SER A 79 -4.96 -22.11 -15.29
N THR A 80 -5.24 -22.38 -16.57
CA THR A 80 -5.07 -23.72 -17.18
C THR A 80 -3.61 -24.15 -17.23
N LEU A 81 -2.70 -23.24 -17.62
CA LEU A 81 -1.26 -23.49 -17.62
C LEU A 81 -0.72 -23.67 -16.19
N SER A 82 -1.24 -22.90 -15.23
CA SER A 82 -0.87 -23.00 -13.81
C SER A 82 -1.23 -24.37 -13.25
N ILE A 83 -2.47 -24.82 -13.46
CA ILE A 83 -2.92 -26.15 -13.05
C ILE A 83 -2.12 -27.24 -13.76
N SER A 84 -1.91 -27.12 -15.07
CA SER A 84 -1.17 -28.13 -15.85
C SER A 84 0.28 -28.25 -15.39
N THR A 85 0.95 -27.14 -15.11
CA THR A 85 2.33 -27.14 -14.56
C THR A 85 2.39 -27.64 -13.14
N GLN A 86 1.37 -27.37 -12.31
CA GLN A 86 1.25 -27.92 -10.97
C GLN A 86 1.05 -29.44 -10.99
N LEU A 87 0.13 -29.96 -11.81
CA LEU A 87 -0.10 -31.40 -11.97
C LEU A 87 1.17 -32.10 -12.47
N LEU A 88 1.88 -31.53 -13.44
CA LEU A 88 3.16 -32.09 -13.90
C LEU A 88 4.26 -32.10 -12.83
N LEU A 89 4.22 -31.16 -11.87
CA LEU A 89 5.13 -31.16 -10.72
C LEU A 89 4.71 -32.20 -9.67
N GLU A 90 3.40 -32.38 -9.44
CA GLU A 90 2.85 -33.37 -8.52
C GLU A 90 3.05 -34.81 -9.03
N ASP A 91 2.87 -35.04 -10.34
CA ASP A 91 3.12 -36.32 -11.01
C ASP A 91 4.62 -36.63 -11.16
N SER A 92 5.50 -35.65 -10.91
CA SER A 92 6.94 -35.86 -10.95
C SER A 92 7.46 -36.49 -9.66
N THR A 93 8.03 -37.69 -9.76
CA THR A 93 8.79 -38.33 -8.68
C THR A 93 10.07 -37.54 -8.34
N GLU A 94 10.74 -37.90 -7.24
CA GLU A 94 12.07 -37.36 -6.97
C GLU A 94 12.99 -37.58 -8.19
N PRO A 95 13.71 -36.54 -8.65
CA PRO A 95 14.49 -36.64 -9.87
C PRO A 95 15.68 -37.58 -9.67
N GLU A 96 15.67 -38.71 -10.37
CA GLU A 96 16.73 -39.74 -10.32
C GLU A 96 17.86 -39.50 -11.33
N SER A 97 17.66 -38.57 -12.28
CA SER A 97 18.63 -38.22 -13.31
C SER A 97 18.81 -36.71 -13.47
N PRO A 98 19.99 -36.26 -13.94
CA PRO A 98 20.21 -34.85 -14.29
C PRO A 98 19.19 -34.31 -15.31
N ARG A 99 18.61 -35.17 -16.16
CA ARG A 99 17.58 -34.80 -17.12
C ARG A 99 16.25 -34.50 -16.44
N GLN A 100 15.81 -35.33 -15.50
CA GLN A 100 14.59 -35.11 -14.72
C GLN A 100 14.72 -33.88 -13.82
N GLN A 101 15.88 -33.66 -13.21
CA GLN A 101 16.14 -32.48 -12.41
C GLN A 101 16.05 -31.18 -13.24
N ARG A 102 16.59 -31.19 -14.47
CA ARG A 102 16.44 -30.07 -15.42
C ARG A 102 14.99 -29.86 -15.86
N ALA A 103 14.22 -30.93 -16.08
CA ALA A 103 12.81 -30.84 -16.47
C ALA A 103 11.96 -30.22 -15.34
N ARG A 104 12.15 -30.70 -14.10
CA ARG A 104 11.48 -30.15 -12.91
C ARG A 104 11.79 -28.67 -12.71
N ARG A 105 13.07 -28.28 -12.83
CA ARG A 105 13.47 -26.85 -12.74
C ARG A 105 12.80 -25.99 -13.82
N ARG A 106 12.61 -26.50 -15.04
CA ARG A 106 11.89 -25.77 -16.10
C ARG A 106 10.40 -25.60 -15.77
N LEU A 107 9.77 -26.61 -15.18
CA LEU A 107 8.37 -26.53 -14.72
C LEU A 107 8.21 -25.51 -13.58
N GLU A 108 9.13 -25.48 -12.62
CA GLU A 108 9.15 -24.49 -11.54
C GLU A 108 9.30 -23.06 -12.08
N VAL A 109 10.18 -22.86 -13.07
CA VAL A 109 10.33 -21.56 -13.76
C VAL A 109 9.04 -21.17 -14.48
N MET A 110 8.43 -22.09 -15.24
CA MET A 110 7.16 -21.82 -15.93
C MET A 110 6.05 -21.44 -14.95
N ARG A 111 5.93 -22.15 -13.82
CA ARG A 111 4.95 -21.83 -12.77
C ARG A 111 5.18 -20.43 -12.19
N GLY A 112 6.45 -20.06 -11.95
CA GLY A 112 6.81 -18.71 -11.50
C GLY A 112 6.40 -17.62 -12.50
N GLU A 113 6.66 -17.84 -13.79
CA GLU A 113 6.26 -16.89 -14.85
C GLU A 113 4.74 -16.80 -15.02
N ILE A 114 4.00 -17.91 -14.91
CA ILE A 114 2.52 -17.88 -14.95
C ILE A 114 1.97 -17.04 -13.81
N ALA A 115 2.45 -17.26 -12.58
CA ALA A 115 2.05 -16.46 -11.41
C ALA A 115 2.37 -14.97 -11.58
N ARG A 116 3.53 -14.65 -12.19
CA ARG A 116 3.90 -13.28 -12.51
C ARG A 116 2.93 -12.65 -13.53
N ILE A 117 2.51 -13.37 -14.56
CA ILE A 117 1.54 -12.86 -15.53
C ILE A 117 0.17 -12.67 -14.88
N GLU A 118 -0.29 -13.60 -14.03
CA GLU A 118 -1.53 -13.43 -13.27
C GLU A 118 -1.51 -12.15 -12.42
N GLN A 119 -0.40 -11.86 -11.75
CA GLN A 119 -0.22 -10.60 -10.99
C GLN A 119 -0.29 -9.35 -11.87
N ILE A 120 0.30 -9.38 -13.08
CA ILE A 120 0.23 -8.27 -14.04
C ILE A 120 -1.23 -8.04 -14.47
N VAL A 121 -1.93 -9.13 -14.79
CA VAL A 121 -3.32 -9.12 -15.24
C VAL A 121 -4.27 -8.59 -14.15
N ASP A 122 -4.13 -9.07 -12.91
CA ASP A 122 -4.93 -8.59 -11.78
C ASP A 122 -4.61 -7.12 -11.44
N SER A 123 -3.34 -6.70 -11.54
CA SER A 123 -2.95 -5.30 -11.37
C SER A 123 -3.60 -4.40 -12.44
N PHE A 124 -3.67 -4.87 -13.68
CA PHE A 124 -4.30 -4.14 -14.77
C PHE A 124 -5.82 -4.02 -14.61
N LEU A 125 -6.48 -5.10 -14.20
CA LEU A 125 -7.91 -5.05 -13.86
C LEU A 125 -8.23 -4.07 -12.74
N HIS A 126 -7.38 -4.05 -11.72
CA HIS A 126 -7.58 -3.16 -10.60
C HIS A 126 -7.47 -1.70 -11.04
N TYR A 127 -6.50 -1.39 -11.91
CA TYR A 127 -6.37 -0.08 -12.54
C TYR A 127 -7.61 0.31 -13.36
N THR A 128 -8.21 -0.61 -14.12
CA THR A 128 -9.34 -0.28 -15.01
C THR A 128 -10.72 -0.25 -14.37
N ARG A 129 -10.91 -0.92 -13.22
CA ARG A 129 -12.23 -1.00 -12.54
C ARG A 129 -12.54 0.11 -11.55
N LEU A 130 -11.60 1.02 -11.31
CA LEU A 130 -11.78 2.17 -10.44
C LEU A 130 -12.83 3.13 -11.03
N GLN A 131 -14.11 2.96 -10.65
CA GLN A 131 -15.24 3.71 -11.20
C GLN A 131 -16.21 4.26 -10.13
N VAL A 132 -16.20 3.74 -8.90
CA VAL A 132 -17.09 4.21 -7.83
C VAL A 132 -16.30 4.25 -6.52
N VAL A 133 -16.28 5.41 -5.88
CA VAL A 133 -15.80 5.60 -4.50
C VAL A 133 -17.02 5.37 -3.61
N GLU A 134 -16.95 4.45 -2.65
CA GLU A 134 -17.97 4.40 -1.60
C GLU A 134 -17.83 5.65 -0.72
N ASP A 135 -18.93 6.39 -0.54
CA ASP A 135 -18.94 7.58 0.31
C ASP A 135 -18.90 7.18 1.79
N GLY A 136 -17.69 6.99 2.31
CA GLY A 136 -17.39 6.81 3.73
C GLY A 136 -16.63 7.99 4.32
N GLU A 137 -16.68 8.17 5.63
CA GLU A 137 -15.76 9.05 6.35
C GLU A 137 -14.48 8.26 6.69
N VAL A 138 -13.34 8.73 6.21
CA VAL A 138 -12.04 8.07 6.40
C VAL A 138 -11.16 8.90 7.31
N ASP A 139 -10.76 8.32 8.44
CA ASP A 139 -9.72 8.87 9.32
C ASP A 139 -8.34 8.46 8.78
N LEU A 140 -7.65 9.41 8.13
CA LEU A 140 -6.35 9.15 7.51
C LEU A 140 -5.27 8.74 8.51
N ASP A 141 -5.26 9.31 9.70
CA ASP A 141 -4.25 8.96 10.70
C ASP A 141 -4.41 7.51 11.13
N ARG A 142 -5.65 7.09 11.37
CA ARG A 142 -5.96 5.70 11.70
C ARG A 142 -5.58 4.75 10.56
N LEU A 143 -5.95 5.08 9.32
CA LEU A 143 -5.64 4.27 8.15
C LEU A 143 -4.13 4.09 7.98
N LEU A 144 -3.35 5.17 8.06
CA LEU A 144 -1.89 5.14 7.94
C LEU A 144 -1.24 4.36 9.09
N GLN A 145 -1.75 4.52 10.32
CA GLN A 145 -1.27 3.80 11.48
C GLN A 145 -1.49 2.28 11.35
N GLU A 146 -2.69 1.86 10.93
CA GLU A 146 -3.01 0.45 10.68
C GLU A 146 -2.13 -0.11 9.56
N LEU A 147 -1.98 0.61 8.45
CA LEU A 147 -1.13 0.22 7.32
C LEU A 147 0.34 0.04 7.73
N LEU A 148 0.91 0.97 8.51
CA LEU A 148 2.30 0.85 8.98
C LEU A 148 2.46 -0.29 9.98
N SER A 149 1.46 -0.51 10.84
CA SER A 149 1.48 -1.60 11.82
C SER A 149 1.46 -2.97 11.12
N ASP A 150 0.60 -3.14 10.11
CA ASP A 150 0.46 -4.37 9.32
C ASP A 150 1.74 -4.75 8.56
N ASN A 151 2.58 -3.77 8.22
CA ASN A 151 3.81 -3.97 7.45
C ASN A 151 5.09 -3.82 8.30
N SER A 152 4.97 -3.56 9.60
CA SER A 152 6.10 -3.27 10.50
C SER A 152 7.17 -4.35 10.49
N GLU A 153 6.78 -5.62 10.61
CA GLU A 153 7.73 -6.75 10.61
C GLU A 153 8.48 -6.87 9.27
N GLY A 154 7.80 -6.64 8.15
CA GLY A 154 8.43 -6.66 6.82
C GLY A 154 9.42 -5.52 6.61
N LEU A 155 9.13 -4.33 7.15
CA LEU A 155 10.03 -3.18 7.14
C LEU A 155 11.27 -3.44 8.00
N GLU A 156 11.07 -3.98 9.20
CA GLU A 156 12.16 -4.31 10.13
C GLU A 156 13.10 -5.38 9.55
N GLN A 157 12.55 -6.43 8.92
CA GLN A 157 13.36 -7.48 8.26
C GLN A 157 14.24 -6.92 7.13
N LYS A 158 13.81 -5.82 6.49
CA LYS A 158 14.58 -5.12 5.45
C LYS A 158 15.50 -4.03 6.00
N GLY A 159 15.60 -3.87 7.33
CA GLY A 159 16.41 -2.84 7.95
C GLY A 159 15.86 -1.41 7.78
N ILE A 160 14.56 -1.27 7.49
CA ILE A 160 13.89 0.02 7.31
C ILE A 160 13.27 0.45 8.65
N ARG A 161 13.73 1.57 9.19
CA ARG A 161 13.13 2.21 10.37
C ARG A 161 12.04 3.16 9.92
N PHE A 162 10.81 2.99 10.41
CA PHE A 162 9.72 3.90 10.07
C PHE A 162 9.37 4.84 11.23
N HIS A 163 8.96 6.06 10.88
CA HIS A 163 8.51 7.09 11.80
C HIS A 163 7.16 7.63 11.33
N PHE A 164 6.14 7.54 12.18
CA PHE A 164 4.82 8.11 11.90
C PHE A 164 4.59 9.39 12.71
N GLN A 165 4.25 10.47 12.02
CA GLN A 165 3.90 11.77 12.57
C GLN A 165 2.43 12.08 12.22
N PRO A 166 1.47 11.66 13.07
CA PRO A 166 0.05 11.92 12.82
C PRO A 166 -0.29 13.41 12.96
N ASN A 167 -1.44 13.80 12.44
CA ASN A 167 -1.97 15.14 12.63
C ASN A 167 -2.36 15.36 14.11
N LYS A 168 -2.39 16.64 14.53
CA LYS A 168 -2.93 17.02 15.84
C LYS A 168 -4.46 17.13 15.77
N GLY A 169 -5.14 16.01 15.56
CA GLY A 169 -6.61 15.93 15.47
C GLY A 169 -7.07 15.11 14.27
N GLN A 170 -8.36 14.75 14.24
CA GLN A 170 -8.91 13.98 13.13
C GLN A 170 -8.91 14.80 11.84
N VAL A 171 -8.55 14.14 10.73
CA VAL A 171 -8.59 14.70 9.39
C VAL A 171 -9.54 13.84 8.54
N PRO A 172 -10.85 14.09 8.61
CA PRO A 172 -11.83 13.28 7.90
C PRO A 172 -11.78 13.59 6.40
N ILE A 173 -11.64 12.54 5.60
CA ILE A 173 -11.76 12.58 4.15
C ILE A 173 -13.03 11.85 3.75
N ALA A 174 -13.76 12.38 2.77
CA ALA A 174 -14.84 11.63 2.14
C ALA A 174 -14.24 10.66 1.11
N GLY A 175 -14.55 9.38 1.25
CA GLY A 175 -14.31 8.38 0.23
C GLY A 175 -14.09 6.97 0.75
N ASP A 176 -13.34 6.20 -0.01
CA ASP A 176 -13.21 4.75 0.16
C ASP A 176 -11.88 4.42 0.86
N ALA A 177 -11.98 3.93 2.09
CA ALA A 177 -10.83 3.55 2.90
C ALA A 177 -9.98 2.43 2.26
N GLY A 178 -10.60 1.50 1.54
CA GLY A 178 -9.91 0.42 0.84
C GLY A 178 -9.06 0.93 -0.31
N LEU A 179 -9.61 1.83 -1.12
CA LEU A 179 -8.88 2.49 -2.21
C LEU A 179 -7.75 3.35 -1.67
N LEU A 180 -7.99 4.20 -0.67
CA LEU A 180 -6.94 5.01 -0.06
C LEU A 180 -5.83 4.13 0.54
N ARG A 181 -6.19 3.05 1.23
CA ARG A 181 -5.22 2.07 1.75
C ARG A 181 -4.38 1.45 0.63
N GLN A 182 -4.98 1.14 -0.51
CA GLN A 182 -4.26 0.65 -1.69
C GLN A 182 -3.26 1.68 -2.22
N ALA A 183 -3.67 2.95 -2.34
CA ALA A 183 -2.81 4.04 -2.79
C ALA A 183 -1.58 4.21 -1.89
N PHE A 184 -1.77 4.24 -0.57
CA PHE A 184 -0.67 4.36 0.39
C PHE A 184 0.19 3.09 0.47
N LEU A 185 -0.38 1.90 0.28
CA LEU A 185 0.39 0.65 0.21
C LEU A 185 1.31 0.62 -1.02
N ASN A 186 0.84 1.14 -2.15
CA ASN A 186 1.68 1.28 -3.35
C ASN A 186 2.87 2.21 -3.08
N LEU A 187 2.64 3.34 -2.40
CA LEU A 187 3.71 4.28 -2.02
C LEU A 187 4.68 3.66 -1.02
N LEU A 188 4.18 2.93 -0.01
CA LEU A 188 5.00 2.21 0.96
C LEU A 188 5.91 1.19 0.27
N ARG A 189 5.35 0.35 -0.60
CA ARG A 189 6.13 -0.63 -1.39
C ARG A 189 7.17 0.05 -2.27
N ASN A 190 6.84 1.22 -2.83
CA ASN A 190 7.76 1.96 -3.67
C ASN A 190 8.97 2.46 -2.87
N ALA A 191 8.74 2.94 -1.64
CA ALA A 191 9.78 3.33 -0.69
C ALA A 191 10.63 2.14 -0.23
N GLU A 192 10.01 1.00 0.11
CA GLU A 192 10.74 -0.22 0.48
C GLU A 192 11.72 -0.66 -0.61
N GLN A 193 11.25 -0.70 -1.85
CA GLN A 193 12.06 -1.07 -3.00
C GLN A 193 13.13 -0.03 -3.34
N ALA A 194 12.97 1.23 -2.93
CA ALA A 194 13.97 2.27 -3.09
C ALA A 194 15.09 2.17 -2.03
N MET A 195 14.88 1.39 -0.96
CA MET A 195 15.82 1.20 0.15
C MET A 195 16.30 -0.26 0.25
N PRO A 196 16.99 -0.80 -0.77
CA PRO A 196 17.44 -2.20 -0.78
C PRO A 196 18.42 -2.54 0.35
N GLU A 197 19.17 -1.56 0.85
CA GLU A 197 20.13 -1.70 1.96
C GLU A 197 19.55 -1.26 3.31
N GLY A 198 18.22 -1.07 3.38
CA GLY A 198 17.55 -0.44 4.51
C GLY A 198 17.61 1.08 4.46
N GLY A 199 17.08 1.74 5.49
CA GLY A 199 16.98 3.20 5.51
C GLY A 199 15.92 3.71 6.49
N GLU A 200 15.49 4.94 6.26
CA GLU A 200 14.45 5.58 7.07
C GLU A 200 13.24 5.93 6.21
N LEU A 201 12.06 5.54 6.69
CA LEU A 201 10.77 5.91 6.13
C LEU A 201 10.07 6.86 7.09
N ILE A 202 9.72 8.07 6.63
CA ILE A 202 9.02 9.05 7.43
C ILE A 202 7.66 9.29 6.81
N VAL A 203 6.61 8.96 7.55
CA VAL A 203 5.22 9.21 7.16
C VAL A 203 4.66 10.33 8.02
N ARG A 204 4.24 11.43 7.40
CA ARG A 204 3.66 12.59 8.08
C ARG A 204 2.27 12.87 7.54
N CYS A 205 1.31 13.06 8.43
CA CYS A 205 -0.02 13.53 8.11
C CYS A 205 -0.23 14.88 8.79
N ARG A 206 -0.75 15.86 8.06
CA ARG A 206 -1.13 17.16 8.63
C ARG A 206 -2.29 17.76 7.85
N GLN A 207 -2.97 18.70 8.47
CA GLN A 207 -3.93 19.56 7.80
C GLN A 207 -3.25 20.89 7.40
N GLU A 208 -3.51 21.36 6.18
CA GLU A 208 -3.08 22.67 5.68
C GLU A 208 -4.27 23.42 5.07
N ASP A 209 -4.20 24.75 5.02
CA ASP A 209 -5.18 25.57 4.30
C ASP A 209 -4.83 25.58 2.81
N GLY A 210 -5.72 25.03 1.97
CA GLY A 210 -5.65 25.09 0.52
C GLY A 210 -6.49 26.24 -0.06
N ALA A 211 -6.32 26.48 -1.36
CA ALA A 211 -7.04 27.56 -2.06
C ALA A 211 -8.57 27.39 -2.04
N GLU A 212 -9.06 26.16 -2.04
CA GLU A 212 -10.50 25.82 -2.11
C GLU A 212 -11.05 25.28 -0.78
N GLY A 213 -10.21 25.20 0.26
CA GLY A 213 -10.58 24.64 1.57
C GLY A 213 -9.41 23.94 2.24
N ALA A 214 -9.67 23.36 3.42
CA ALA A 214 -8.66 22.59 4.13
C ALA A 214 -8.27 21.33 3.35
N LEU A 215 -6.98 21.04 3.32
CA LEU A 215 -6.38 19.85 2.70
C LEU A 215 -5.71 19.00 3.77
N ALA A 216 -5.85 17.68 3.65
CA ALA A 216 -5.00 16.73 4.31
C ALA A 216 -3.77 16.50 3.44
N VAL A 217 -2.60 16.70 4.02
CA VAL A 217 -1.32 16.51 3.35
C VAL A 217 -0.61 15.33 4.00
N VAL A 218 -0.53 14.24 3.25
CA VAL A 218 0.19 13.02 3.63
C VAL A 218 1.51 12.98 2.87
N GLU A 219 2.61 12.86 3.60
CA GLU A 219 3.96 12.80 3.06
C GLU A 219 4.58 11.45 3.39
N LEU A 220 5.11 10.76 2.38
CA LEU A 220 5.92 9.57 2.55
C LEU A 220 7.31 9.89 2.01
N THR A 221 8.28 9.98 2.93
CA THR A 221 9.67 10.33 2.64
C THR A 221 10.56 9.12 2.89
N ASP A 222 11.26 8.65 1.87
CA ASP A 222 12.27 7.61 1.96
C ASP A 222 13.68 8.20 1.83
N THR A 223 14.67 7.53 2.42
CA THR A 223 16.10 7.85 2.25
C THR A 223 16.76 6.92 1.23
N GLY A 224 16.01 6.44 0.25
CA GLY A 224 16.46 5.46 -0.71
C GLY A 224 17.30 6.05 -1.85
N VAL A 225 17.39 5.30 -2.94
CA VAL A 225 18.17 5.66 -4.14
C VAL A 225 17.63 6.87 -4.91
N GLY A 226 16.42 7.35 -4.58
CA GLY A 226 15.77 8.46 -5.27
C GLY A 226 15.43 8.20 -6.74
N ILE A 227 14.96 9.24 -7.43
CA ILE A 227 14.46 9.20 -8.81
C ILE A 227 15.20 10.27 -9.62
N PRO A 228 15.86 9.92 -10.74
CA PRO A 228 16.46 10.90 -11.64
C PRO A 228 15.44 11.87 -12.24
N ALA A 229 15.84 13.14 -12.40
CA ALA A 229 14.96 14.23 -12.89
C ALA A 229 14.23 13.90 -14.21
N GLU A 230 14.95 13.27 -15.14
CA GLU A 230 14.44 12.82 -16.45
C GLU A 230 13.33 11.75 -16.37
N GLN A 231 13.25 11.01 -15.26
CA GLN A 231 12.24 9.97 -15.06
C GLN A 231 10.96 10.51 -14.42
N LEU A 232 11.02 11.61 -13.67
CA LEU A 232 9.89 12.17 -12.93
C LEU A 232 8.63 12.41 -13.80
N PRO A 233 8.72 12.93 -15.04
CA PRO A 233 7.53 13.11 -15.89
C PRO A 233 6.89 11.80 -16.38
N ARG A 234 7.55 10.67 -16.15
CA ARG A 234 7.16 9.35 -16.65
C ARG A 234 6.73 8.39 -15.55
N ILE A 235 7.07 8.62 -14.28
CA ILE A 235 6.80 7.67 -13.19
C ILE A 235 5.31 7.39 -12.96
N PHE A 236 4.44 8.34 -13.34
CA PHE A 236 2.98 8.19 -13.27
C PHE A 236 2.36 7.64 -14.55
N ARG A 237 3.17 7.31 -15.57
CA ARG A 237 2.66 6.70 -16.81
C ARG A 237 2.49 5.19 -16.61
N PRO A 238 1.37 4.60 -17.05
CA PRO A 238 1.20 3.15 -17.04
C PRO A 238 2.37 2.43 -17.70
N TYR A 239 2.76 1.29 -17.11
CA TYR A 239 3.85 0.42 -17.57
C TYR A 239 5.25 1.02 -17.53
N PHE A 240 5.42 2.22 -16.97
CA PHE A 240 6.74 2.74 -16.65
C PHE A 240 7.24 2.10 -15.35
N SER A 241 8.35 1.38 -15.41
CA SER A 241 9.06 0.85 -14.25
C SER A 241 10.56 0.93 -14.50
N SER A 242 11.31 1.43 -13.51
CA SER A 242 12.77 1.34 -13.46
C SER A 242 13.26 0.12 -12.68
N LYS A 243 12.35 -0.69 -12.14
CA LYS A 243 12.64 -1.82 -11.24
C LYS A 243 12.37 -3.15 -11.93
N GLU A 244 13.27 -4.11 -11.76
CA GLU A 244 13.08 -5.49 -12.24
C GLU A 244 11.83 -6.11 -11.62
N GLY A 245 10.98 -6.73 -12.43
CA GLY A 245 9.73 -7.37 -11.98
C GLY A 245 8.57 -6.41 -11.67
N GLY A 246 8.76 -5.09 -11.73
CA GLY A 246 7.69 -4.11 -11.49
C GLY A 246 6.67 -4.06 -12.62
N THR A 247 5.38 -4.11 -12.28
CA THR A 247 4.28 -4.01 -13.27
C THR A 247 4.14 -2.61 -13.89
N GLY A 248 4.71 -1.58 -13.24
CA GLY A 248 4.58 -0.18 -13.66
C GLY A 248 3.17 0.40 -13.49
N LEU A 249 2.30 -0.25 -12.71
CA LEU A 249 0.91 0.19 -12.51
C LEU A 249 0.68 0.83 -11.12
N GLY A 250 1.56 0.63 -10.15
CA GLY A 250 1.36 1.11 -8.77
C GLY A 250 1.16 2.63 -8.66
N LEU A 251 2.09 3.43 -9.18
CA LEU A 251 1.99 4.90 -9.15
C LEU A 251 0.84 5.46 -10.02
N PRO A 252 0.59 4.96 -11.25
CA PRO A 252 -0.62 5.30 -12.00
C PRO A 252 -1.92 5.01 -11.24
N THR A 253 -2.02 3.85 -10.59
CA THR A 253 -3.17 3.49 -9.75
C THR A 253 -3.30 4.45 -8.55
N THR A 254 -2.19 4.79 -7.89
CA THR A 254 -2.19 5.79 -6.81
C THR A 254 -2.70 7.14 -7.31
N LEU A 255 -2.22 7.62 -8.47
CA LEU A 255 -2.69 8.87 -9.08
C LEU A 255 -4.20 8.84 -9.33
N GLN A 256 -4.71 7.76 -9.92
CA GLN A 256 -6.14 7.61 -10.21
C GLN A 256 -6.98 7.59 -8.93
N ILE A 257 -6.55 6.85 -7.91
CA ILE A 257 -7.25 6.82 -6.60
C ILE A 257 -7.27 8.21 -5.98
N VAL A 258 -6.14 8.92 -5.96
CA VAL A 258 -6.06 10.27 -5.40
C VAL A 258 -6.98 11.23 -6.15
N ARG A 259 -7.01 11.18 -7.49
CA ARG A 259 -7.92 11.97 -8.33
C ARG A 259 -9.39 11.64 -8.08
N LEU A 260 -9.73 10.36 -7.91
CA LEU A 260 -11.09 9.92 -7.56
C LEU A 260 -11.57 10.50 -6.23
N HIS A 261 -10.65 10.83 -5.32
CA HIS A 261 -10.94 11.50 -4.06
C HIS A 261 -10.82 13.03 -4.15
N GLY A 262 -10.77 13.61 -5.36
CA GLY A 262 -10.63 15.05 -5.59
C GLY A 262 -9.27 15.63 -5.20
N GLY A 263 -8.27 14.78 -4.98
CA GLY A 263 -6.95 15.16 -4.52
C GLY A 263 -5.92 15.33 -5.63
N ASN A 264 -4.69 15.61 -5.20
CA ASN A 264 -3.51 15.67 -6.05
C ASN A 264 -2.35 14.88 -5.43
N ILE A 265 -1.45 14.39 -6.27
CA ILE A 265 -0.18 13.82 -5.84
C ILE A 265 0.98 14.51 -6.54
N ARG A 266 2.03 14.83 -5.78
CA ARG A 266 3.29 15.35 -6.31
C ARG A 266 4.46 14.55 -5.74
N VAL A 267 5.58 14.61 -6.44
CA VAL A 267 6.81 13.95 -6.04
C VAL A 267 7.96 14.96 -6.02
N GLU A 268 8.77 14.81 -5.00
CA GLU A 268 10.01 15.52 -4.80
C GLU A 268 11.14 14.48 -4.67
N SER A 269 12.11 14.45 -5.58
CA SER A 269 13.22 13.48 -5.51
C SER A 269 14.50 13.96 -6.19
N GLU A 270 15.63 13.38 -5.75
CA GLU A 270 16.92 13.44 -6.42
C GLU A 270 17.63 12.09 -6.30
N ALA A 271 18.37 11.71 -7.35
CA ALA A 271 19.15 10.48 -7.36
C ALA A 271 20.17 10.44 -6.21
N GLY A 272 20.14 9.37 -5.43
CA GLY A 272 20.99 9.12 -4.27
C GLY A 272 20.55 9.80 -2.97
N GLN A 273 19.46 10.59 -2.98
CA GLN A 273 19.01 11.36 -1.80
C GLN A 273 17.59 10.99 -1.33
N GLY A 274 16.97 9.98 -1.95
CA GLY A 274 15.63 9.52 -1.61
C GLY A 274 14.51 10.24 -2.35
N SER A 275 13.28 9.94 -1.95
CA SER A 275 12.08 10.49 -2.56
C SER A 275 11.06 10.90 -1.50
N ARG A 276 10.25 11.90 -1.83
CA ARG A 276 9.15 12.39 -1.03
C ARG A 276 7.91 12.46 -1.90
N PHE A 277 6.97 11.55 -1.66
CA PHE A 277 5.64 11.59 -2.25
C PHE A 277 4.70 12.37 -1.35
N ILE A 278 3.96 13.31 -1.92
CA ILE A 278 3.07 14.22 -1.20
C ILE A 278 1.68 14.07 -1.80
N VAL A 279 0.75 13.56 -1.00
CA VAL A 279 -0.66 13.36 -1.36
C VAL A 279 -1.49 14.42 -0.65
N GLU A 280 -2.26 15.16 -1.43
CA GLU A 280 -3.11 16.28 -1.00
C GLU A 280 -4.58 15.86 -1.23
N LEU A 281 -5.37 15.73 -0.16
CA LEU A 281 -6.77 15.30 -0.24
C LEU A 281 -7.69 16.37 0.38
N PRO A 282 -8.84 16.71 -0.22
CA PRO A 282 -9.80 17.65 0.36
C PRO A 282 -10.37 17.13 1.69
N VAL A 283 -10.31 17.96 2.73
CA VAL A 283 -10.95 17.65 4.02
C VAL A 283 -12.43 17.98 3.94
N VAL A 284 -13.28 17.02 4.32
CA VAL A 284 -14.70 17.33 4.50
C VAL A 284 -14.87 18.12 5.79
N LYS A 285 -15.50 19.30 5.69
CA LYS A 285 -15.97 20.00 6.89
C LYS A 285 -17.00 19.10 7.55
N GLY A 286 -16.71 18.63 8.76
CA GLY A 286 -17.63 17.84 9.56
C GLY A 286 -18.97 18.56 9.70
N GLY A 287 -19.92 18.21 8.84
CA GLY A 287 -21.31 18.53 9.03
C GLY A 287 -21.81 17.59 10.11
N VAL A 288 -22.12 18.13 11.29
CA VAL A 288 -22.98 17.47 12.26
C VAL A 288 -24.19 16.95 11.48
N LYS A 289 -24.28 15.63 11.26
CA LYS A 289 -25.50 15.01 10.76
C LYS A 289 -26.57 15.30 11.80
N GLY A 290 -27.36 16.35 11.55
CA GLY A 290 -28.57 16.59 12.30
C GLY A 290 -29.48 15.39 12.10
N GLU A 291 -29.69 14.63 13.17
CA GLU A 291 -30.83 13.73 13.28
C GLU A 291 -32.09 14.54 12.97
N ARG A 292 -32.78 14.17 11.90
CA ARG A 292 -34.17 14.55 11.64
C ARG A 292 -35.02 13.30 11.71
#